data_AF-A0A6A3PBJ3-F1
#
_entry.id   AF-A0A6A3PBJ3-F1
#
_cell.length_a   1.000
_cell.length_b   1.000
_cell.length_c   1.000
_cell.angle_alpha   90.00
_cell.angle_beta   90.00
_cell.angle_gamma   90.00
#
_symmetry.space_group_name_H-M   'P 1'
#
loop_
_entity.id
_entity.type
_entity.pdbx_description
1 polymer ?
#
loop_
_entity_poly.entity_id
_entity_poly.type
_entity_poly.pdbx_seq_one_letter_code
_entity_poly.pdbx_strand_id
1 'polypeptide(L)'
;MRKLKTVKRIAKLKQHGCTYKPVLLLRWSGCYRMPQRFEDFRPDLRHFQDDSEVDRDLPADAEADDIRRVPFVDRIPSMSEQRKISELLDDMNAFDVVTGNLQCHDMTVATVRDIFDIVLDDYDNMEKYLAPDADIVECPDFKRGLAKIQGGEFTLLRNERKARHRLLAEPQDQPRTVATSSTPNKSKRKRAAEALDENISKKARKMSTRQSKYSDASWIPATSIVVERFFSTVKSTIGYLRKSMSSETLEVIMFLKLNWDLVTLADVSSAIVQSKTTMSRKYRSKSRKNARLQ
;
A
#
# COMPACT_ATOMS: atom_id res chain seq x y z
N MET A 1 10.59 -14.12 -23.77
CA MET A 1 10.01 -13.33 -22.67
C MET A 1 8.85 -12.48 -23.19
N ARG A 2 7.61 -12.89 -22.94
CA ARG A 2 6.41 -12.15 -23.40
C ARG A 2 6.29 -10.87 -22.56
N LYS A 3 6.43 -9.71 -23.22
CA LYS A 3 6.14 -8.40 -22.61
C LYS A 3 4.66 -8.40 -22.20
N LEU A 4 4.38 -8.24 -20.90
CA LEU A 4 3.04 -8.03 -20.34
C LEU A 4 2.47 -6.74 -20.94
N LYS A 5 1.78 -6.85 -22.08
CA LYS A 5 1.11 -5.74 -22.73
C LYS A 5 0.04 -5.19 -21.80
N THR A 6 0.03 -3.87 -21.68
CA THR A 6 -0.87 -2.96 -20.97
C THR A 6 -2.34 -3.12 -21.40
N VAL A 7 -2.93 -4.30 -21.20
CA VAL A 7 -4.24 -4.68 -21.78
C VAL A 7 -5.40 -4.61 -20.78
N LYS A 8 -5.17 -4.41 -19.49
CA LYS A 8 -6.25 -4.56 -18.50
C LYS A 8 -7.24 -3.39 -18.37
N ARG A 9 -6.93 -2.18 -18.86
CA ARG A 9 -7.75 -0.98 -18.59
C ARG A 9 -8.46 -0.38 -19.82
N ILE A 10 -7.89 -0.54 -21.02
CA ILE A 10 -8.59 -0.20 -22.28
C ILE A 10 -9.81 -1.09 -22.48
N ALA A 11 -9.73 -2.35 -22.04
CA ALA A 11 -10.85 -3.28 -22.09
C ALA A 11 -12.07 -2.80 -21.26
N LYS A 12 -11.85 -2.24 -20.06
CA LYS A 12 -12.93 -1.67 -19.23
C LYS A 12 -13.56 -0.43 -19.87
N LEU A 13 -12.77 0.51 -20.40
CA LEU A 13 -13.30 1.69 -21.09
C LEU A 13 -14.14 1.32 -22.32
N LYS A 14 -13.72 0.30 -23.07
CA LYS A 14 -14.50 -0.26 -24.19
C LYS A 14 -15.81 -0.94 -23.73
N GLN A 15 -15.81 -1.57 -22.56
CA GLN A 15 -17.01 -2.20 -21.98
C GLN A 15 -18.10 -1.17 -21.64
N HIS A 16 -17.73 0.05 -21.25
CA HIS A 16 -18.66 1.18 -21.08
C HIS A 16 -18.91 1.96 -22.39
N GLY A 17 -18.40 1.48 -23.53
CA GLY A 17 -18.56 2.14 -24.83
C GLY A 17 -17.91 3.53 -24.90
N CYS A 18 -16.78 3.72 -24.21
CA CYS A 18 -15.95 4.93 -24.31
C CYS A 18 -14.80 4.68 -25.31
N THR A 19 -14.75 5.50 -26.37
CA THR A 19 -13.79 5.35 -27.48
C THR A 19 -12.43 5.98 -27.17
N TYR A 20 -12.36 6.81 -26.12
CA TYR A 20 -11.16 7.53 -25.73
C TYR A 20 -10.11 6.60 -25.12
N LYS A 21 -8.86 6.75 -25.57
CA LYS A 21 -7.70 6.05 -25.00
C LYS A 21 -7.10 6.91 -23.88
N PRO A 22 -6.87 6.37 -22.68
CA PRO A 22 -6.16 7.10 -21.66
C PRO A 22 -4.71 7.28 -22.09
N VAL A 23 -4.34 8.53 -22.42
CA VAL A 23 -2.94 8.88 -22.71
C VAL A 23 -2.28 9.23 -21.38
N LEU A 24 -1.31 8.42 -20.97
CA LEU A 24 -0.38 8.75 -19.89
C LEU A 24 0.55 9.87 -20.37
N LEU A 25 0.07 11.11 -20.35
CA LEU A 25 0.87 12.27 -20.74
C LEU A 25 1.98 12.57 -19.73
N LEU A 26 1.80 12.19 -18.47
CA LEU A 26 2.80 12.39 -17.43
C LEU A 26 2.90 11.12 -16.57
N ARG A 27 4.12 10.77 -16.19
CA ARG A 27 4.45 9.72 -15.20
C ARG A 27 3.69 9.89 -13.86
N TRP A 28 3.10 11.07 -13.63
CA TRP A 28 2.44 11.52 -12.41
C TRP A 28 0.91 11.50 -12.47
N SER A 29 0.28 11.28 -13.64
CA SER A 29 -1.18 11.12 -13.75
C SER A 29 -1.55 9.65 -13.88
N GLY A 30 -1.97 9.05 -12.76
CA GLY A 30 -2.55 7.70 -12.77
C GLY A 30 -3.92 7.65 -13.45
N CYS A 31 -4.37 6.47 -13.87
CA CYS A 31 -5.68 6.29 -14.53
C CYS A 31 -6.88 6.75 -13.67
N TYR A 32 -6.73 6.86 -12.34
CA TYR A 32 -7.73 7.39 -11.41
C TYR A 32 -7.75 8.92 -11.38
N ARG A 33 -6.56 9.53 -11.34
CA ARG A 33 -6.38 10.99 -11.37
C ARG A 33 -6.95 11.64 -12.64
N MET A 34 -7.04 10.88 -13.74
CA MET A 34 -7.56 11.37 -15.01
C MET A 34 -9.07 11.65 -14.98
N PRO A 35 -9.96 10.67 -14.66
CA PRO A 35 -11.38 10.93 -14.43
C PRO A 35 -11.65 11.93 -13.29
N GLN A 36 -10.89 11.87 -12.20
CA GLN A 36 -11.04 12.82 -11.10
C GLN A 36 -10.83 14.27 -11.56
N ARG A 37 -9.73 14.53 -12.27
CA ARG A 37 -9.48 15.85 -12.86
C ARG A 37 -10.58 16.25 -13.84
N PHE A 38 -11.07 15.32 -14.64
CA PHE A 38 -12.15 15.61 -15.57
C PHE A 38 -13.40 16.11 -14.83
N GLU A 39 -13.81 15.47 -13.74
CA GLU A 39 -14.92 15.93 -12.89
C GLU A 39 -14.62 17.28 -12.23
N ASP A 40 -13.39 17.50 -11.76
CA ASP A 40 -12.97 18.80 -11.19
C ASP A 40 -13.10 19.94 -12.22
N PHE A 41 -12.73 19.69 -13.48
CA PHE A 41 -12.82 20.66 -14.59
C PHE A 41 -14.19 20.70 -15.27
N ARG A 42 -15.08 19.73 -15.00
CA ARG A 42 -16.39 19.61 -15.67
C ARG A 42 -17.23 20.89 -15.60
N PRO A 43 -17.30 21.63 -14.47
CA PRO A 43 -18.05 22.88 -14.42
C PRO A 43 -17.55 23.92 -15.41
N ASP A 44 -16.25 23.94 -15.68
CA ASP A 44 -15.60 24.97 -16.51
C ASP A 44 -15.65 24.67 -18.00
N LEU A 45 -16.01 23.44 -18.40
CA LEU A 45 -16.19 23.04 -19.80
C LEU A 45 -17.18 23.94 -20.55
N ARG A 46 -18.16 24.53 -19.86
CA ARG A 46 -19.14 25.46 -20.45
C ARG A 46 -18.48 26.68 -21.11
N HIS A 47 -17.33 27.12 -20.61
CA HIS A 47 -16.63 28.30 -21.16
C HIS A 47 -15.93 27.99 -22.49
N PHE A 48 -15.78 26.72 -22.84
CA PHE A 48 -15.11 26.25 -24.05
C PHE A 48 -16.07 25.64 -25.07
N GLN A 49 -17.39 25.70 -24.82
CA GLN A 49 -18.40 25.14 -25.73
C GLN A 49 -18.43 25.87 -27.08
N ASP A 50 -18.01 27.13 -27.11
CA ASP A 50 -17.98 27.95 -28.32
C ASP A 50 -16.55 28.09 -28.91
N ASP A 51 -15.56 27.41 -28.32
CA ASP A 51 -14.15 27.51 -28.73
C ASP A 51 -13.87 26.61 -29.95
N SER A 52 -14.28 27.13 -31.11
CA SER A 52 -14.10 26.49 -32.41
C SER A 52 -12.81 26.89 -33.13
N GLU A 53 -12.01 27.78 -32.53
CA GLU A 53 -10.79 28.27 -33.17
C GLU A 53 -9.69 27.19 -33.17
N VAL A 54 -8.94 27.13 -34.27
CA VAL A 54 -7.74 26.30 -34.43
C VAL A 54 -6.53 27.21 -34.53
N ASP A 55 -5.37 26.72 -34.12
CA ASP A 55 -4.13 27.50 -34.15
C ASP A 55 -3.80 27.86 -35.61
N ARG A 56 -3.70 29.15 -35.91
CA ARG A 56 -3.46 29.62 -37.30
C ARG A 56 -1.98 29.54 -37.66
N ASP A 57 -1.09 29.43 -36.67
CA ASP A 57 0.36 29.42 -36.83
C ASP A 57 0.93 28.00 -36.81
N LEU A 58 0.27 27.08 -37.53
CA LEU A 58 0.73 25.71 -37.69
C LEU A 58 1.77 25.60 -38.83
N PRO A 59 2.99 25.10 -38.55
CA PRO A 59 3.98 24.91 -39.59
C PRO A 59 3.52 23.82 -40.57
N ALA A 60 3.89 23.97 -41.85
CA ALA A 60 3.38 23.13 -42.95
C ALA A 60 3.74 21.64 -42.81
N ASP A 61 4.75 21.33 -42.00
CA ASP A 61 5.22 19.98 -41.67
C ASP A 61 4.55 19.37 -40.42
N ALA A 62 3.60 20.07 -39.78
CA ALA A 62 2.89 19.54 -38.63
C ALA A 62 2.06 18.30 -39.00
N GLU A 63 2.21 17.24 -38.20
CA GLU A 63 1.52 15.96 -38.34
C GLU A 63 -0.01 16.13 -38.46
N ALA A 64 -0.65 15.24 -39.24
CA ALA A 64 -2.09 15.28 -39.47
C ALA A 64 -2.93 15.14 -38.17
N ASP A 65 -2.36 14.52 -37.14
CA ASP A 65 -2.98 14.30 -35.83
C ASP A 65 -2.61 15.39 -34.79
N ASP A 66 -1.98 16.51 -35.20
CA ASP A 66 -1.62 17.60 -34.26
C ASP A 66 -2.87 18.16 -33.57
N ILE A 67 -2.83 18.25 -32.24
CA ILE A 67 -3.93 18.68 -31.38
C ILE A 67 -4.36 20.10 -31.71
N ARG A 68 -3.45 20.92 -32.24
CA ARG A 68 -3.69 22.32 -32.64
C ARG A 68 -4.51 22.46 -33.93
N ARG A 69 -4.67 21.38 -34.72
CA ARG A 69 -5.45 21.34 -35.97
C ARG A 69 -6.93 21.05 -35.76
N VAL A 70 -7.33 20.65 -34.56
CA VAL A 70 -8.70 20.27 -34.24
C VAL A 70 -9.26 21.25 -33.21
N PRO A 71 -10.46 21.82 -33.43
CA PRO A 71 -11.11 22.68 -32.47
C PRO A 71 -11.18 22.02 -31.09
N PHE A 72 -10.94 22.80 -30.04
CA PHE A 72 -10.95 22.26 -28.69
C PHE A 72 -12.33 21.68 -28.31
N VAL A 73 -13.42 22.33 -28.78
CA VAL A 73 -14.80 21.87 -28.60
C VAL A 73 -15.03 20.43 -29.09
N ASP A 74 -14.40 20.00 -30.19
CA ASP A 74 -14.53 18.65 -30.75
C ASP A 74 -13.84 17.57 -29.90
N ARG A 75 -13.02 17.99 -28.93
CA ARG A 75 -12.34 17.10 -27.97
C ARG A 75 -13.04 17.03 -26.63
N ILE A 76 -14.06 17.87 -26.38
CA ILE A 76 -14.86 17.80 -25.17
C ILE A 76 -15.74 16.54 -25.24
N PRO A 77 -15.67 15.64 -24.23
CA PRO A 77 -16.53 14.46 -24.21
C PRO A 77 -18.01 14.86 -24.21
N SER A 78 -18.83 14.13 -24.98
CA SER A 78 -20.27 14.36 -25.03
C SER A 78 -20.92 14.14 -23.66
N MET A 79 -22.10 14.72 -23.40
CA MET A 79 -22.83 14.52 -22.14
C MET A 79 -23.10 13.04 -21.80
N SER A 80 -23.18 12.17 -22.81
CA SER A 80 -23.30 10.72 -22.61
C SER A 80 -21.99 10.09 -22.12
N GLU A 81 -20.86 10.54 -22.64
CA GLU A 81 -19.52 10.07 -22.25
C GLU A 81 -19.10 10.65 -20.90
N GLN A 82 -19.48 11.90 -20.60
CA GLN A 82 -19.28 12.50 -19.29
C GLN A 82 -19.98 11.69 -18.19
N ARG A 83 -21.23 11.25 -18.42
CA ARG A 83 -21.93 10.35 -17.49
C ARG A 83 -21.18 9.04 -17.27
N LYS A 84 -20.68 8.42 -18.34
CA LYS A 84 -19.86 7.20 -18.25
C LYS A 84 -18.54 7.41 -17.51
N ILE A 85 -17.90 8.58 -17.66
CA ILE A 85 -16.68 8.94 -16.91
C ILE A 85 -17.00 9.07 -15.41
N SER A 86 -18.14 9.68 -15.08
CA SER A 86 -18.65 9.81 -13.71
C SER A 86 -18.91 8.44 -13.06
N GLU A 87 -19.66 7.58 -13.75
CA GLU A 87 -19.92 6.19 -13.30
C GLU A 87 -18.62 5.41 -13.09
N LEU A 88 -17.67 5.53 -14.01
CA LEU A 88 -16.35 4.89 -13.86
C LEU A 88 -15.59 5.45 -12.66
N LEU A 89 -15.66 6.76 -12.40
CA LEU A 89 -14.98 7.37 -11.25
C LEU A 89 -15.58 6.84 -9.94
N ASP A 90 -16.90 6.66 -9.87
CA ASP A 90 -17.57 6.07 -8.70
C ASP A 90 -17.10 4.64 -8.44
N ASP A 91 -17.03 3.80 -9.47
CA ASP A 91 -16.47 2.44 -9.36
C ASP A 91 -15.01 2.49 -8.88
N MET A 92 -14.21 3.41 -9.42
CA MET A 92 -12.81 3.56 -9.05
C MET A 92 -12.62 4.08 -7.62
N ASN A 93 -13.52 4.94 -7.12
CA ASN A 93 -13.52 5.43 -5.75
C ASN A 93 -13.71 4.28 -4.75
N ALA A 94 -14.59 3.31 -5.06
CA ALA A 94 -14.77 2.12 -4.23
C ALA A 94 -13.46 1.33 -4.10
N PHE A 95 -12.75 1.11 -5.21
CA PHE A 95 -11.44 0.45 -5.19
C PHE A 95 -10.36 1.29 -4.50
N ASP A 96 -10.39 2.62 -4.60
CA ASP A 96 -9.43 3.50 -3.93
C ASP A 96 -9.57 3.38 -2.39
N VAL A 97 -10.80 3.37 -1.88
CA VAL A 97 -11.06 3.14 -0.44
C VAL A 97 -10.57 1.77 0.00
N VAL A 98 -10.89 0.70 -0.75
CA VAL A 98 -10.45 -0.66 -0.46
C VAL A 98 -8.92 -0.76 -0.45
N THR A 99 -8.27 -0.26 -1.49
CA THR A 99 -6.81 -0.33 -1.61
C THR A 99 -6.10 0.58 -0.60
N GLY A 100 -6.69 1.71 -0.23
CA GLY A 100 -6.23 2.56 0.87
C GLY A 100 -6.28 1.82 2.21
N ASN A 101 -7.38 1.13 2.51
CA ASN A 101 -7.49 0.30 3.72
C ASN A 101 -6.42 -0.79 3.76
N LEU A 102 -6.18 -1.49 2.64
CA LEU A 102 -5.15 -2.54 2.55
C LEU A 102 -3.71 -2.03 2.76
N GLN A 103 -3.49 -0.71 2.65
CA GLN A 103 -2.19 -0.08 2.89
C GLN A 103 -1.97 0.36 4.34
N CYS A 104 -2.96 0.17 5.23
CA CYS A 104 -2.81 0.44 6.66
C CYS A 104 -1.76 -0.50 7.30
N HIS A 105 -1.03 0.04 8.28
CA HIS A 105 0.06 -0.66 8.97
C HIS A 105 -0.46 -1.75 9.92
N ASP A 106 -1.60 -1.51 10.55
CA ASP A 106 -2.21 -2.43 11.53
C ASP A 106 -3.15 -3.46 10.90
N MET A 107 -2.90 -3.82 9.64
CA MET A 107 -3.77 -4.72 8.90
C MET A 107 -3.44 -6.19 9.19
N THR A 108 -4.44 -6.95 9.67
CA THR A 108 -4.34 -8.40 9.91
C THR A 108 -4.78 -9.21 8.69
N VAL A 109 -4.31 -10.45 8.56
CA VAL A 109 -4.73 -11.35 7.47
C VAL A 109 -6.23 -11.62 7.57
N ALA A 110 -6.78 -11.67 8.78
CA ALA A 110 -8.22 -11.82 9.01
C ALA A 110 -9.03 -10.67 8.40
N THR A 111 -8.58 -9.43 8.60
CA THR A 111 -9.27 -8.24 8.10
C THR A 111 -9.09 -8.07 6.59
N VAL A 112 -7.94 -8.45 6.03
CA VAL A 112 -7.76 -8.52 4.56
C VAL A 112 -8.73 -9.52 3.93
N ARG A 113 -8.98 -10.66 4.58
CA ARG A 113 -9.96 -11.63 4.09
C ARG A 113 -11.37 -11.06 4.09
N ASP A 114 -11.78 -10.39 5.17
CA ASP A 114 -13.10 -9.72 5.21
C ASP A 114 -13.24 -8.69 4.06
N ILE A 115 -12.19 -7.90 3.79
CA ILE A 115 -12.18 -6.94 2.69
C ILE A 115 -12.32 -7.65 1.35
N PHE A 116 -11.61 -8.78 1.16
CA PHE A 116 -11.69 -9.54 -0.08
C PHE A 116 -13.06 -10.17 -0.29
N ASP A 117 -13.69 -10.68 0.77
CA ASP A 117 -15.04 -11.24 0.69
C ASP A 117 -16.05 -10.15 0.29
N ILE A 118 -15.96 -8.94 0.87
CA ILE A 118 -16.78 -7.78 0.47
C ILE A 118 -16.57 -7.41 -1.00
N VAL A 119 -15.32 -7.44 -1.49
CA VAL A 119 -15.03 -7.15 -2.90
C VAL A 119 -15.57 -8.25 -3.81
N LEU A 120 -15.55 -9.51 -3.37
CA LEU A 120 -16.07 -10.61 -4.15
C LEU A 120 -17.59 -10.57 -4.26
N ASP A 121 -18.31 -10.12 -3.22
CA ASP A 121 -19.76 -9.91 -3.27
C ASP A 121 -20.19 -8.96 -4.41
N ASP A 122 -19.38 -7.94 -4.71
CA ASP A 122 -19.66 -6.98 -5.78
C ASP A 122 -18.97 -7.35 -7.12
N TYR A 123 -17.90 -8.16 -7.08
CA TYR A 123 -17.03 -8.46 -8.23
C TYR A 123 -16.58 -9.92 -8.28
N ASP A 124 -17.51 -10.82 -8.55
CA ASP A 124 -17.28 -12.28 -8.70
C ASP A 124 -16.10 -12.62 -9.63
N ASN A 125 -15.88 -11.81 -10.68
CA ASN A 125 -14.79 -12.02 -11.65
C ASN A 125 -13.37 -11.90 -11.07
N MET A 126 -13.23 -11.46 -9.81
CA MET A 126 -11.97 -11.35 -9.08
C MET A 126 -11.61 -12.59 -8.25
N GLU A 127 -12.46 -13.62 -8.23
CA GLU A 127 -12.28 -14.85 -7.44
C GLU A 127 -10.88 -15.46 -7.65
N LYS A 128 -10.44 -15.58 -8.90
CA LYS A 128 -9.10 -16.08 -9.27
C LYS A 128 -7.91 -15.33 -8.67
N TYR A 129 -8.13 -14.14 -8.10
CA TYR A 129 -7.11 -13.30 -7.48
C TYR A 129 -7.27 -13.21 -5.96
N LEU A 130 -8.51 -13.17 -5.47
CA LEU A 130 -8.83 -12.83 -4.08
C LEU A 130 -9.25 -14.03 -3.24
N ALA A 131 -9.70 -15.12 -3.87
CA ALA A 131 -10.16 -16.31 -3.19
C ALA A 131 -9.09 -16.87 -2.23
N PRO A 132 -9.50 -17.49 -1.12
CA PRO A 132 -8.58 -18.08 -0.13
C PRO A 132 -7.69 -19.19 -0.71
N ASP A 133 -8.12 -19.82 -1.79
CA ASP A 133 -7.50 -20.92 -2.51
C ASP A 133 -7.11 -20.56 -3.96
N ALA A 134 -7.11 -19.27 -4.31
CA ALA A 134 -6.62 -18.80 -5.60
C ALA A 134 -5.19 -19.31 -5.86
N ASP A 135 -4.88 -19.68 -7.11
CA ASP A 135 -3.57 -20.24 -7.53
C ASP A 135 -2.35 -19.38 -7.14
N ILE A 136 -2.56 -18.08 -6.92
CA ILE A 136 -1.52 -17.11 -6.51
C ILE A 136 -1.13 -17.29 -5.03
N VAL A 137 -1.96 -17.97 -4.24
CA VAL A 137 -1.72 -18.22 -2.82
C VAL A 137 -0.80 -19.42 -2.66
N GLU A 138 0.47 -19.18 -2.36
CA GLU A 138 1.48 -20.25 -2.18
C GLU A 138 1.11 -21.26 -1.08
N CYS A 139 0.59 -20.79 0.06
CA CYS A 139 0.25 -21.63 1.22
C CYS A 139 -1.16 -21.33 1.73
N PRO A 140 -2.22 -21.86 1.10
CA PRO A 140 -3.62 -21.57 1.47
C PRO A 140 -3.94 -21.97 2.92
N ASP A 141 -3.53 -23.17 3.33
CA ASP A 141 -3.76 -23.69 4.69
C ASP A 141 -3.09 -22.83 5.76
N PHE A 142 -1.89 -22.32 5.49
CA PHE A 142 -1.18 -21.44 6.41
C PHE A 142 -1.91 -20.11 6.58
N LYS A 143 -2.32 -19.47 5.48
CA LYS A 143 -3.04 -18.18 5.50
C LYS A 143 -4.41 -18.31 6.16
N ARG A 144 -5.15 -19.38 5.86
CA ARG A 144 -6.47 -19.66 6.47
C ARG A 144 -6.36 -19.82 7.98
N GLY A 145 -5.39 -20.62 8.45
CA GLY A 145 -5.13 -20.71 9.89
C GLY A 145 -4.66 -19.38 10.51
N LEU A 146 -4.02 -18.49 9.73
CA LEU A 146 -3.58 -17.18 10.22
C LEU A 146 -4.75 -16.27 10.50
N ALA A 147 -5.64 -16.19 9.50
CA ALA A 147 -6.87 -15.42 9.59
C ALA A 147 -7.73 -15.88 10.77
N LYS A 148 -7.80 -17.19 11.04
CA LYS A 148 -8.53 -17.72 12.20
C LYS A 148 -7.91 -17.28 13.53
N ILE A 149 -6.60 -17.46 13.71
CA ILE A 149 -5.91 -17.05 14.96
C ILE A 149 -6.03 -15.54 15.18
N GLN A 150 -5.78 -14.72 14.15
CA GLN A 150 -5.92 -13.26 14.24
C GLN A 150 -7.40 -12.83 14.38
N GLY A 151 -8.36 -13.66 13.98
CA GLY A 151 -9.80 -13.44 14.15
C GLY A 151 -10.37 -13.91 15.48
N GLY A 152 -9.55 -14.50 16.37
CA GLY A 152 -10.00 -15.07 17.65
C GLY A 152 -10.70 -16.43 17.53
N GLU A 153 -10.54 -17.12 16.40
CA GLU A 153 -11.00 -18.49 16.16
C GLU A 153 -9.82 -19.48 16.30
N PHE A 154 -9.96 -20.44 17.21
CA PHE A 154 -8.90 -21.44 17.50
C PHE A 154 -9.25 -22.85 17.02
N THR A 155 -10.36 -23.00 16.30
CA THR A 155 -10.79 -24.23 15.63
C THR A 155 -10.06 -24.42 14.30
N LEU A 156 -8.78 -24.78 14.39
CA LEU A 156 -7.95 -25.05 13.22
C LEU A 156 -8.15 -26.48 12.69
N LEU A 157 -8.17 -26.62 11.36
CA LEU A 157 -8.16 -27.90 10.66
C LEU A 157 -6.81 -28.61 10.84
N ARG A 158 -6.76 -29.94 10.63
CA ARG A 158 -5.54 -30.75 10.78
C ARG A 158 -4.37 -30.23 9.94
N ASN A 159 -4.64 -29.82 8.70
CA ASN A 159 -3.63 -29.29 7.78
C ASN A 159 -3.14 -27.89 8.21
N GLU A 160 -4.06 -27.03 8.67
CA GLU A 160 -3.74 -25.71 9.23
C GLU A 160 -2.85 -25.84 10.48
N ARG A 161 -3.13 -26.81 11.36
CA ARG A 161 -2.30 -27.11 12.54
C ARG A 161 -0.90 -27.57 12.14
N LYS A 162 -0.78 -28.46 11.14
CA LYS A 162 0.52 -28.95 10.65
C LYS A 162 1.35 -27.81 10.05
N ALA A 163 0.73 -26.92 9.28
CA ALA A 163 1.38 -25.74 8.71
C ALA A 163 1.84 -24.73 9.78
N ARG A 164 1.29 -24.78 10.99
CA ARG A 164 1.49 -23.79 12.08
C ARG A 164 2.18 -24.35 13.31
N HIS A 165 2.79 -25.53 13.24
CA HIS A 165 3.51 -26.12 14.36
C HIS A 165 4.60 -25.18 14.95
N ARG A 166 5.14 -24.24 14.14
CA ARG A 166 6.13 -23.24 14.58
C ARG A 166 5.56 -22.03 15.33
N LEU A 167 4.23 -21.85 15.35
CA LEU A 167 3.54 -20.73 16.01
C LEU A 167 2.85 -21.15 17.32
N LEU A 168 3.15 -22.35 17.82
CA LEU A 168 2.67 -22.81 19.12
C LEU A 168 3.33 -21.96 20.22
N ALA A 169 2.52 -21.46 21.15
CA ALA A 169 3.04 -20.76 22.32
C ALA A 169 3.69 -21.77 23.27
N GLU A 170 4.87 -21.44 23.80
CA GLU A 170 5.27 -21.99 25.10
C GLU A 170 4.34 -21.43 26.18
N PRO A 171 4.01 -22.22 27.21
CA PRO A 171 3.06 -21.80 28.23
C PRO A 171 3.66 -20.63 29.04
N GLN A 172 3.07 -19.44 28.88
CA GLN A 172 3.36 -18.27 29.69
C GLN A 172 2.06 -17.85 30.38
N ASP A 173 2.02 -18.07 31.69
CA ASP A 173 1.01 -17.55 32.61
C ASP A 173 1.21 -16.04 32.81
N GLN A 174 0.29 -15.21 32.32
CA GLN A 174 -0.14 -13.99 33.04
C GLN A 174 -1.34 -13.29 32.38
N PRO A 175 -2.31 -12.77 33.16
CA PRO A 175 -3.48 -12.07 32.64
C PRO A 175 -3.21 -10.57 32.42
N ARG A 176 -3.65 -10.04 31.27
CA ARG A 176 -3.70 -8.59 31.01
C ARG A 176 -5.13 -8.08 31.08
N THR A 177 -5.38 -7.14 31.98
CA THR A 177 -6.65 -6.42 32.16
C THR A 177 -6.71 -5.22 31.22
N VAL A 178 -7.83 -4.98 30.54
CA VAL A 178 -8.03 -3.73 29.77
C VAL A 178 -9.44 -3.15 30.01
N ALA A 179 -9.47 -1.85 30.26
CA ALA A 179 -10.64 -1.03 30.56
C ALA A 179 -11.52 -0.74 29.32
N THR A 180 -12.81 -0.55 29.57
CA THR A 180 -13.87 -0.29 28.57
C THR A 180 -14.10 1.21 28.40
N SER A 181 -14.32 1.69 27.16
CA SER A 181 -15.01 2.96 26.94
C SER A 181 -15.90 2.95 25.68
N SER A 182 -16.91 3.80 25.72
CA SER A 182 -18.22 3.72 25.08
C SER A 182 -18.38 4.51 23.76
N THR A 183 -19.41 4.13 23.01
CA THR A 183 -19.95 4.71 21.76
C THR A 183 -20.43 6.16 21.85
N PRO A 184 -20.50 6.87 20.70
CA PRO A 184 -21.70 7.62 20.35
C PRO A 184 -22.20 7.42 18.89
N ASN A 185 -23.44 7.87 18.66
CA ASN A 185 -24.35 7.57 17.54
C ASN A 185 -24.18 8.41 16.25
N LYS A 186 -24.83 7.89 15.18
CA LYS A 186 -25.30 8.50 13.89
C LYS A 186 -24.27 8.49 12.74
N SER A 187 -24.58 8.39 11.44
CA SER A 187 -25.80 8.28 10.61
C SER A 187 -25.43 7.68 9.23
N LYS A 188 -26.42 7.10 8.54
CA LYS A 188 -26.34 6.31 7.29
C LYS A 188 -25.57 6.99 6.13
N ARG A 189 -24.39 6.46 5.80
CA ARG A 189 -23.88 6.18 4.44
C ARG A 189 -22.40 5.73 4.50
N LYS A 190 -22.12 4.47 4.87
CA LYS A 190 -20.79 3.87 4.70
C LYS A 190 -20.76 2.33 4.87
N ARG A 191 -21.69 1.59 4.26
CA ARG A 191 -21.90 0.15 4.55
C ARG A 191 -20.65 -0.76 4.51
N ALA A 192 -19.73 -0.59 3.56
CA ALA A 192 -18.54 -1.45 3.47
C ALA A 192 -17.45 -1.12 4.51
N ALA A 193 -17.20 0.18 4.76
CA ALA A 193 -16.22 0.60 5.76
C ALA A 193 -16.76 0.44 7.20
N GLU A 194 -18.05 0.69 7.42
CA GLU A 194 -18.72 0.47 8.72
C GLU A 194 -18.80 -1.01 9.07
N ALA A 195 -19.11 -1.89 8.11
CA ALA A 195 -19.10 -3.33 8.33
C ALA A 195 -17.69 -3.85 8.69
N LEU A 196 -16.66 -3.29 8.04
CA LEU A 196 -15.27 -3.61 8.35
C LEU A 196 -14.89 -3.13 9.77
N ASP A 197 -15.22 -1.90 10.15
CA ASP A 197 -14.94 -1.35 11.48
C ASP A 197 -15.70 -2.12 12.59
N GLU A 198 -16.94 -2.52 12.33
CA GLU A 198 -17.68 -3.42 13.22
C GLU A 198 -17.04 -4.80 13.34
N ASN A 199 -16.56 -5.38 12.24
CA ASN A 199 -15.91 -6.68 12.26
C ASN A 199 -14.55 -6.62 12.96
N ILE A 200 -13.77 -5.57 12.75
CA ILE A 200 -12.50 -5.31 13.45
C ILE A 200 -12.75 -5.22 14.96
N SER A 201 -13.72 -4.40 15.39
CA SER A 201 -14.03 -4.21 16.81
C SER A 201 -14.59 -5.48 17.47
N LYS A 202 -15.44 -6.25 16.78
CA LYS A 202 -15.94 -7.56 17.25
C LYS A 202 -14.80 -8.57 17.41
N LYS A 203 -13.84 -8.61 16.48
CA LYS A 203 -12.68 -9.51 16.53
C LYS A 203 -11.72 -9.12 17.66
N ALA A 204 -11.43 -7.83 17.83
CA ALA A 204 -10.61 -7.32 18.93
C ALA A 204 -11.19 -7.70 20.32
N ARG A 205 -12.52 -7.60 20.49
CA ARG A 205 -13.21 -8.05 21.72
C ARG A 205 -13.06 -9.55 21.94
N LYS A 206 -13.25 -10.38 20.90
CA LYS A 206 -13.09 -11.84 21.00
C LYS A 206 -11.68 -12.27 21.39
N MET A 207 -10.65 -11.59 20.88
CA MET A 207 -9.25 -11.86 21.25
C MET A 207 -8.97 -11.56 22.73
N SER A 208 -9.59 -10.52 23.29
CA SER A 208 -9.40 -10.17 24.71
C SER A 208 -10.04 -11.16 25.69
N THR A 209 -11.02 -11.96 25.26
CA THR A 209 -11.83 -12.80 26.18
C THR A 209 -11.39 -14.26 26.23
N ARG A 210 -10.69 -14.80 25.21
CA ARG A 210 -10.31 -16.23 25.15
C ARG A 210 -8.80 -16.43 25.29
N GLN A 211 -8.39 -17.16 26.32
CA GLN A 211 -7.03 -17.70 26.42
C GLN A 211 -6.79 -18.66 25.24
N SER A 212 -5.76 -18.36 24.47
CA SER A 212 -5.42 -19.03 23.22
C SER A 212 -4.27 -20.01 23.44
N LYS A 213 -4.33 -21.19 22.78
CA LYS A 213 -3.22 -22.18 22.76
C LYS A 213 -2.06 -21.76 21.83
N TYR A 214 -2.26 -20.70 21.04
CA TYR A 214 -1.30 -20.20 20.05
C TYR A 214 -0.78 -18.83 20.48
N SER A 215 0.47 -18.54 20.12
CA SER A 215 1.07 -17.22 20.34
C SER A 215 0.25 -16.16 19.63
N ASP A 216 0.23 -14.95 20.20
CA ASP A 216 -0.36 -13.81 19.51
C ASP A 216 0.37 -13.61 18.16
N ALA A 217 -0.40 -13.66 17.08
CA ALA A 217 0.08 -13.53 15.70
C ALA A 217 -0.23 -12.14 15.14
N SER A 218 -0.65 -11.19 15.98
CA SER A 218 -0.89 -9.79 15.61
C SER A 218 0.32 -9.12 14.94
N TRP A 219 1.53 -9.52 15.33
CA TRP A 219 2.79 -9.00 14.78
C TRP A 219 3.06 -9.40 13.32
N ILE A 220 2.35 -10.40 12.77
CA ILE A 220 2.53 -10.83 11.39
C ILE A 220 1.67 -9.94 10.49
N PRO A 221 2.28 -9.05 9.67
CA PRO A 221 1.53 -8.15 8.81
C PRO A 221 0.83 -8.92 7.68
N ALA A 222 -0.32 -8.42 7.25
CA ALA A 222 -1.12 -9.06 6.21
C ALA A 222 -0.60 -8.85 4.79
N THR A 223 0.05 -7.71 4.56
CA THR A 223 0.50 -7.28 3.23
C THR A 223 1.98 -6.91 3.27
N SER A 224 2.64 -7.03 2.11
CA SER A 224 4.04 -6.61 1.94
C SER A 224 4.21 -5.10 1.86
N ILE A 225 3.18 -4.30 2.19
CA ILE A 225 3.22 -2.84 2.05
C ILE A 225 4.32 -2.21 2.92
N VAL A 226 4.59 -2.79 4.09
CA VAL A 226 5.67 -2.36 4.99
C VAL A 226 7.02 -2.48 4.27
N VAL A 227 7.22 -3.55 3.50
CA VAL A 227 8.44 -3.80 2.72
C VAL A 227 8.54 -2.83 1.54
N GLU A 228 7.44 -2.52 0.86
CA GLU A 228 7.43 -1.54 -0.24
C GLU A 228 7.76 -0.12 0.24
N ARG A 229 7.19 0.27 1.39
CA ARG A 229 7.50 1.55 2.05
C ARG A 229 8.95 1.60 2.52
N PHE A 230 9.48 0.48 3.02
CA PHE A 230 10.89 0.34 3.36
C PHE A 230 11.77 0.58 2.13
N PHE A 231 11.56 -0.12 1.02
CA PHE A 231 12.36 0.07 -0.19
C PHE A 231 12.21 1.47 -0.80
N SER A 232 11.04 2.09 -0.66
CA SER A 232 10.84 3.49 -1.04
C SER A 232 11.68 4.45 -0.19
N THR A 233 11.76 4.20 1.13
CA THR A 233 12.62 4.96 2.05
C THR A 233 14.10 4.75 1.73
N VAL A 234 14.52 3.52 1.43
CA VAL A 234 15.87 3.18 0.99
C VAL A 234 16.24 3.98 -0.26
N LYS A 235 15.39 3.92 -1.29
CA LYS A 235 15.60 4.64 -2.55
C LYS A 235 15.69 6.15 -2.36
N SER A 236 14.83 6.73 -1.53
CA SER A 236 14.89 8.16 -1.17
C SER A 236 16.21 8.53 -0.46
N THR A 237 16.74 7.62 0.37
CA THR A 237 17.92 7.88 1.18
C THR A 237 19.22 7.78 0.38
N ILE A 238 19.34 6.82 -0.54
CA ILE A 238 20.46 6.77 -1.49
C ILE A 238 20.48 8.05 -2.34
N GLY A 239 19.32 8.49 -2.84
CA GLY A 239 19.21 9.70 -3.65
C GLY A 239 20.17 9.73 -4.86
N TYR A 240 20.31 10.89 -5.49
CA TYR A 240 21.27 11.04 -6.61
C TYR A 240 22.71 11.24 -6.12
N LEU A 241 22.88 11.98 -5.01
CA LEU A 241 24.18 12.42 -4.51
C LEU A 241 24.87 11.42 -3.56
N ARG A 242 24.17 10.40 -3.05
CA ARG A 242 24.73 9.42 -2.10
C ARG A 242 24.91 8.03 -2.73
N LYS A 243 25.08 7.99 -4.06
CA LYS A 243 25.33 6.75 -4.82
C LYS A 243 26.68 6.09 -4.51
N SER A 244 27.63 6.85 -3.96
CA SER A 244 28.93 6.34 -3.50
C SER A 244 28.89 5.74 -2.09
N MET A 245 27.73 5.74 -1.42
CA MET A 245 27.56 5.11 -0.11
C MET A 245 27.68 3.59 -0.23
N SER A 246 28.44 2.97 0.68
CA SER A 246 28.56 1.50 0.72
C SER A 246 27.27 0.84 1.22
N SER A 247 27.09 -0.44 0.89
CA SER A 247 25.96 -1.27 1.35
C SER A 247 25.85 -1.30 2.87
N GLU A 248 26.98 -1.44 3.56
CA GLU A 248 27.04 -1.55 5.03
C GLU A 248 26.63 -0.22 5.67
N THR A 249 27.07 0.90 5.09
CA THR A 249 26.72 2.24 5.58
C THR A 249 25.23 2.49 5.40
N LEU A 250 24.66 2.08 4.25
CA LEU A 250 23.23 2.20 3.98
C LEU A 250 22.40 1.37 4.96
N GLU A 251 22.81 0.12 5.24
CA GLU A 251 22.13 -0.76 6.17
C GLU A 251 22.07 -0.19 7.58
N VAL A 252 23.21 0.32 8.09
CA VAL A 252 23.27 0.98 9.41
C VAL A 252 22.36 2.22 9.46
N ILE A 253 22.37 3.04 8.41
CA ILE A 253 21.50 4.23 8.33
C ILE A 253 20.03 3.81 8.35
N MET A 254 19.65 2.77 7.60
CA MET A 254 18.28 2.26 7.60
C MET A 254 17.87 1.71 8.95
N PHE A 255 18.74 0.92 9.58
CA PHE A 255 18.52 0.34 10.89
C PHE A 255 18.25 1.43 11.94
N LEU A 256 19.10 2.45 11.99
CA LEU A 256 18.93 3.59 12.91
C LEU A 256 17.65 4.38 12.60
N LYS A 257 17.33 4.58 11.32
CA LYS A 257 16.16 5.37 10.90
C LYS A 257 14.84 4.68 11.25
N LEU A 258 14.78 3.36 11.17
CA LEU A 258 13.57 2.58 11.46
C LEU A 258 13.37 2.30 12.95
N ASN A 259 14.45 2.26 13.73
CA ASN A 259 14.43 1.97 15.16
C ASN A 259 14.78 3.20 16.00
N TRP A 260 14.50 4.41 15.49
CA TRP A 260 14.92 5.64 16.15
C TRP A 260 14.28 5.81 17.53
N ASP A 261 13.09 5.25 17.72
CA ASP A 261 12.36 5.15 18.98
C ASP A 261 13.05 4.25 20.02
N LEU A 262 13.83 3.27 19.55
CA LEU A 262 14.63 2.37 20.39
C LEU A 262 16.03 2.93 20.67
N VAL A 263 16.46 3.96 19.95
CA VAL A 263 17.76 4.61 20.13
C VAL A 263 17.63 5.69 21.18
N THR A 264 18.11 5.43 22.40
CA THR A 264 18.09 6.43 23.46
C THR A 264 19.29 7.38 23.36
N LEU A 265 19.17 8.59 23.91
CA LEU A 265 20.29 9.52 24.06
C LEU A 265 21.47 8.91 24.83
N ALA A 266 21.20 7.98 25.75
CA ALA A 266 22.22 7.27 26.51
C ALA A 266 23.04 6.30 25.63
N ASP A 267 22.39 5.61 24.70
CA ASP A 267 23.04 4.69 23.76
C ASP A 267 23.96 5.45 22.80
N VAL A 268 23.47 6.58 22.27
CA VAL A 268 24.25 7.45 21.36
C VAL A 268 25.44 8.06 22.10
N SER A 269 25.23 8.57 23.32
CA SER A 269 26.30 9.14 24.14
C SER A 269 27.39 8.11 24.45
N SER A 270 26.99 6.90 24.83
CA SER A 270 27.91 5.79 25.12
C SER A 270 28.72 5.39 23.89
N ALA A 271 28.08 5.29 22.72
CA ALA A 271 28.76 5.00 21.46
C ALA A 271 29.77 6.10 21.07
N ILE A 272 29.42 7.38 21.25
CA ILE A 272 30.33 8.51 20.99
C ILE A 272 31.56 8.43 21.90
N VAL A 273 31.37 8.17 23.20
CA VAL A 273 32.48 8.04 24.16
C VAL A 273 33.40 6.86 23.81
N GLN A 274 32.83 5.71 23.46
CA GLN A 274 33.59 4.55 22.99
C GLN A 274 34.36 4.84 21.69
N SER A 275 33.77 5.57 20.74
CA SER A 275 34.44 5.93 19.48
C SER A 275 35.67 6.81 19.72
N LYS A 276 35.58 7.82 20.60
CA LYS A 276 36.70 8.70 20.99
C LYS A 276 37.82 7.91 21.66
N THR A 277 37.45 6.96 22.51
CA THR A 277 38.40 6.10 23.22
C THR A 277 39.13 5.15 22.26
N THR A 278 38.40 4.61 21.27
CA THR A 278 38.94 3.69 20.26
C THR A 278 39.87 4.41 19.28
N MET A 279 39.49 5.60 18.83
CA MET A 279 40.36 6.50 18.05
C MET A 279 41.67 6.79 18.81
N SER A 280 41.57 7.22 20.07
CA SER A 280 42.74 7.53 20.91
C SER A 280 43.68 6.31 21.09
N ARG A 281 43.11 5.12 21.31
CA ARG A 281 43.89 3.86 21.36
C ARG A 281 44.60 3.55 20.04
N LYS A 282 43.95 3.77 18.89
CA LYS A 282 44.51 3.54 17.55
C LYS A 282 45.68 4.49 17.26
N TYR A 283 45.56 5.76 17.63
CA TYR A 283 46.66 6.74 17.54
C TYR A 283 47.84 6.36 18.45
N ARG A 284 47.58 5.98 19.71
CA ARG A 284 48.61 5.55 20.67
C ARG A 284 49.33 4.28 20.24
N SER A 285 48.61 3.33 19.63
CA SER A 285 49.17 2.12 19.02
C SER A 285 50.10 2.43 17.84
N LYS A 286 49.68 3.33 16.94
CA LYS A 286 50.46 3.73 15.76
C LYS A 286 51.74 4.48 16.16
N SER A 287 51.65 5.37 17.15
CA SER A 287 52.80 6.08 17.73
C SER A 287 53.81 5.12 18.39
N ARG A 288 53.34 4.10 19.14
CA ARG A 288 54.23 3.07 19.73
C ARG A 288 54.91 2.16 18.71
N LYS A 289 54.27 1.87 17.58
CA LYS A 289 54.89 1.10 16.49
C LYS A 289 55.98 1.92 15.79
N ASN A 290 55.72 3.21 15.55
CA ASN A 290 56.71 4.11 14.94
C ASN A 290 57.93 4.36 15.86
N ALA A 291 57.72 4.41 17.18
CA ALA A 291 58.81 4.57 18.16
C ALA A 291 59.65 3.31 18.40
N ARG A 292 59.24 2.14 17.88
CA ARG A 292 60.03 0.88 17.92
C ARG A 292 60.83 0.63 16.63
N LEU A 293 60.68 1.48 15.63
CA LEU A 293 61.34 1.41 14.32
C LEU A 293 62.47 2.44 14.17
N GLN A 294 62.76 3.20 15.24
CA GLN A 294 63.94 4.04 15.42
C GLN A 294 64.82 3.41 16.49
#